data_AF-A0AAV8HWW6-F1
#
_entry.id   AF-A0AAV8HWW6-F1
#
_cell.length_a   1.000
_cell.length_b   1.000
_cell.length_c   1.000
_cell.angle_alpha   90.00
_cell.angle_beta   90.00
_cell.angle_gamma   90.00
#
_symmetry.space_group_name_H-M   'P 1'
#
loop_
_entity.id
_entity.type
_entity.pdbx_description
1 polymer ?
#
loop_
_entity_poly.entity_id
_entity_poly.type
_entity_poly.pdbx_seq_one_letter_code
_entity_poly.pdbx_strand_id
1 'polypeptide(L)'
;MGAEQEQEQLEKEKEKEPDENEDTMDRGYNLNDNVDILAEIMARLDGRSLGVAACVCRLWSTVCKQDRVWEALCDRHVIGGAGDPGTRSVVAALGGYRRLYRLCLGPALDRLTCSGETTNSDKQGWAHLSLSLSLSLFSIDCYERLEGKQRPASLLFLCKPVNVA
;
A
#
# COMPACT_ATOMS: atom_id res chain seq x y z
N MET A 1 14.37 80.41 9.89
CA MET A 1 13.45 79.71 8.97
C MET A 1 14.25 78.79 8.05
N GLY A 2 14.85 77.74 8.60
CA GLY A 2 15.75 76.87 7.82
C GLY A 2 16.14 75.58 8.54
N ALA A 3 16.04 75.53 9.88
CA ALA A 3 16.29 74.32 10.65
C ALA A 3 15.02 73.49 10.94
N GLU A 4 13.83 74.09 10.84
CA GLU A 4 12.56 73.40 11.08
C GLU A 4 12.08 72.59 9.86
N GLN A 5 12.54 72.93 8.65
CA GLN A 5 12.16 72.22 7.42
C GLN A 5 13.04 70.98 7.14
N GLU A 6 14.22 70.88 7.76
CA GLU A 6 15.10 69.72 7.62
C GLU A 6 14.72 68.58 8.59
N GLN A 7 14.11 68.92 9.74
CA GLN A 7 13.56 67.93 10.68
C GLN A 7 12.28 67.26 10.15
N GLU A 8 11.45 67.98 9.40
CA GLU A 8 10.23 67.43 8.80
C GLU A 8 10.50 66.50 7.60
N GLN A 9 11.69 66.58 7.00
CA GLN A 9 12.13 65.66 5.94
C GLN A 9 12.77 64.38 6.49
N LEU A 10 13.40 64.44 7.68
CA LEU A 10 14.05 63.26 8.29
C LEU A 10 13.06 62.33 9.02
N GLU A 11 11.91 62.83 9.47
CA GLU A 11 10.85 62.00 10.04
C GLU A 11 10.04 61.25 8.98
N LYS A 12 10.14 61.64 7.70
CA LYS A 12 9.37 61.03 6.60
C LYS A 12 10.04 59.83 5.94
N GLU A 13 11.29 59.53 6.28
CA GLU A 13 12.02 58.37 5.76
C GLU A 13 12.10 57.19 6.75
N LYS A 14 11.46 57.29 7.92
CA LYS A 14 11.55 56.29 8.99
C LYS A 14 10.29 55.44 9.20
N GLU A 15 9.50 55.22 8.17
CA GLU A 15 8.47 54.16 8.16
C GLU A 15 8.37 53.58 6.75
N LYS A 16 9.43 52.87 6.37
CA LYS A 16 9.28 51.79 5.39
C LYS A 16 9.92 50.57 6.01
N GLU A 17 9.21 50.02 6.99
CA GLU A 17 9.44 48.64 7.38
C GLU A 17 9.46 47.80 6.09
N PRO A 18 10.44 46.91 5.90
CA PRO A 18 10.21 45.83 4.96
C PRO A 18 8.97 45.11 5.48
N ASP A 19 7.93 45.14 4.67
CA ASP A 19 6.75 44.32 4.87
C ASP A 19 7.22 42.85 4.78
N GLU A 20 7.71 42.33 5.92
CA GLU A 20 7.79 40.91 6.22
C GLU A 20 6.38 40.40 6.52
N ASN A 21 5.40 40.77 5.70
CA ASN A 21 4.38 39.82 5.33
C ASN A 21 5.09 38.74 4.51
N GLU A 22 5.74 37.84 5.25
CA GLU A 22 5.71 36.43 4.92
C GLU A 22 4.24 36.08 4.69
N ASP A 23 3.78 36.33 3.48
CA ASP A 23 2.71 35.60 2.85
C ASP A 23 3.22 34.15 2.79
N THR A 24 3.23 33.47 3.94
CA THR A 24 2.80 32.09 4.06
C THR A 24 1.32 32.08 3.70
N MET A 25 1.04 32.50 2.46
CA MET A 25 -0.16 32.25 1.71
C MET A 25 -0.34 30.76 1.87
N ASP A 26 -1.40 30.41 2.61
CA ASP A 26 -1.86 29.06 2.92
C ASP A 26 -1.56 28.15 1.73
N ARG A 27 -0.35 27.55 1.74
CA ARG A 27 0.07 26.59 0.73
C ARG A 27 -0.69 25.37 1.14
N GLY A 28 -1.96 25.34 0.73
CA GLY A 28 -2.92 24.34 1.12
C GLY A 28 -2.23 23.00 1.05
N TYR A 29 -2.26 22.28 2.17
CA TYR A 29 -1.54 21.03 2.32
C TYR A 29 -1.92 20.09 1.18
N ASN A 30 -1.00 19.88 0.23
CA ASN A 30 -1.21 18.93 -0.84
C ASN A 30 -0.76 17.57 -0.34
N LEU A 31 -1.71 16.63 -0.26
CA LEU A 31 -1.41 15.25 0.13
C LEU A 31 -0.33 14.61 -0.76
N ASN A 32 -0.22 15.08 -2.01
CA ASN A 32 0.74 14.59 -2.99
C ASN A 32 2.19 14.98 -2.69
N ASP A 33 2.43 15.97 -1.82
CA ASP A 33 3.77 16.43 -1.48
C ASP A 33 4.48 15.44 -0.53
N ASN A 34 3.71 14.66 0.23
CA ASN A 34 4.21 13.72 1.21
C ASN A 34 3.94 12.28 0.77
N VAL A 35 4.85 11.72 -0.03
CA VAL A 35 4.72 10.37 -0.61
C VAL A 35 4.61 9.28 0.46
N ASP A 36 5.26 9.45 1.61
CA ASP A 36 5.20 8.49 2.71
C ASP A 36 3.84 8.48 3.41
N ILE A 37 3.25 9.65 3.64
CA ILE A 37 1.89 9.75 4.19
C ILE A 37 0.88 9.17 3.20
N LEU A 38 1.06 9.48 1.91
CA LEU A 38 0.24 8.89 0.85
C LEU A 38 0.35 7.36 0.86
N ALA A 39 1.55 6.79 0.96
CA ALA A 39 1.76 5.35 1.02
C ALA A 39 1.12 4.71 2.26
N GLU A 40 1.19 5.36 3.42
CA GLU A 40 0.55 4.91 4.66
C GLU A 40 -0.98 4.92 4.54
N ILE A 41 -1.56 5.94 3.91
CA ILE A 41 -3.01 5.97 3.64
C ILE A 41 -3.40 4.84 2.67
N MET A 42 -2.62 4.65 1.60
CA MET A 42 -2.84 3.58 0.63
C MET A 42 -2.75 2.20 1.28
N ALA A 43 -1.81 2.00 2.21
CA ALA A 43 -1.66 0.76 2.98
C ALA A 43 -2.88 0.43 3.85
N ARG A 44 -3.76 1.41 4.12
CA ARG A 44 -4.99 1.22 4.88
C ARG A 44 -6.18 0.75 4.06
N LEU A 45 -6.11 0.87 2.74
CA LEU A 45 -7.17 0.48 1.84
C LEU A 45 -7.20 -1.04 1.61
N ASP A 46 -8.35 -1.56 1.17
CA ASP A 46 -8.47 -2.91 0.64
C ASP A 46 -8.00 -2.98 -0.82
N GLY A 47 -7.74 -4.19 -1.32
CA GLY A 47 -7.12 -4.35 -2.64
C GLY A 47 -7.96 -3.80 -3.80
N ARG A 48 -9.29 -3.77 -3.68
CA ARG A 48 -10.17 -3.16 -4.70
C ARG A 48 -10.03 -1.64 -4.71
N SER A 49 -10.13 -1.01 -3.55
CA SER A 49 -9.96 0.45 -3.41
C SER A 49 -8.58 0.92 -3.86
N LEU A 50 -7.53 0.13 -3.59
CA LEU A 50 -6.18 0.43 -4.05
C LEU A 50 -6.09 0.42 -5.60
N GLY A 51 -6.83 -0.48 -6.25
CA GLY A 51 -6.94 -0.52 -7.72
C GLY A 51 -7.61 0.73 -8.29
N VAL A 52 -8.66 1.23 -7.64
CA VAL A 52 -9.35 2.47 -8.02
C VAL A 52 -8.45 3.69 -7.77
N ALA A 53 -7.79 3.74 -6.62
CA ALA A 53 -6.86 4.82 -6.27
C ALA A 53 -5.69 4.94 -7.26
N ALA A 54 -5.18 3.81 -7.77
CA ALA A 54 -4.13 3.79 -8.77
C ALA A 54 -4.52 4.46 -10.11
N CYS A 55 -5.81 4.70 -10.36
CA CYS A 55 -6.32 5.35 -11.57
C CYS A 55 -6.46 6.87 -11.43
N VAL A 56 -6.30 7.44 -10.23
CA VAL A 56 -6.50 8.88 -9.99
C VAL A 56 -5.45 9.74 -10.69
N CYS A 57 -4.17 9.40 -10.51
CA CYS A 57 -3.06 10.09 -11.16
C CYS A 57 -1.80 9.20 -11.24
N ARG A 58 -0.76 9.67 -11.93
CA ARG A 58 0.50 8.92 -12.09
C ARG A 58 1.20 8.66 -10.75
N LEU A 59 1.23 9.65 -9.86
CA LEU A 59 1.84 9.51 -8.53
C LEU A 59 1.15 8.39 -7.74
N TRP A 60 -0.17 8.42 -7.66
CA TRP A 60 -0.95 7.40 -6.94
C TRP A 60 -0.74 6.02 -7.57
N SER A 61 -0.73 5.94 -8.91
CA SER A 61 -0.39 4.70 -9.62
C SER A 61 0.98 4.15 -9.23
N THR A 62 1.99 5.01 -9.07
CA THR A 62 3.33 4.58 -8.64
C THR A 62 3.35 4.12 -7.18
N VAL A 63 2.68 4.83 -6.28
CA VAL A 63 2.61 4.48 -4.86
C VAL A 63 1.85 3.17 -4.65
N CYS A 64 0.69 3.00 -5.29
CA CYS A 64 -0.09 1.75 -5.22
C CYS A 64 0.64 0.53 -5.81
N LYS A 65 1.72 0.72 -6.58
CA LYS A 65 2.55 -0.38 -7.10
C LYS A 65 3.69 -0.76 -6.16
N GLN A 66 4.03 0.06 -5.17
CA GLN A 66 5.11 -0.23 -4.23
C GLN A 66 4.75 -1.41 -3.34
N ASP A 67 5.68 -2.35 -3.19
CA ASP A 67 5.44 -3.58 -2.43
C ASP A 67 5.15 -3.34 -0.95
N ARG A 68 5.71 -2.28 -0.35
CA ARG A 68 5.44 -1.88 1.05
C ARG A 68 3.95 -1.67 1.36
N VAL A 69 3.19 -1.17 0.38
CA VAL A 69 1.74 -0.94 0.52
C VAL A 69 1.00 -2.28 0.55
N TRP A 70 1.43 -3.24 -0.26
CA TRP A 70 0.86 -4.57 -0.31
C TRP A 70 1.30 -5.44 0.87
N GLU A 71 2.51 -5.26 1.38
CA GLU A 71 3.01 -5.90 2.61
C GLU A 71 2.09 -5.60 3.78
N ALA A 72 1.86 -4.32 4.07
CA ALA A 72 0.98 -3.87 5.15
C ALA A 72 -0.48 -4.36 5.00
N LEU A 73 -0.94 -4.56 3.75
CA LEU A 73 -2.26 -5.14 3.48
C LEU A 73 -2.27 -6.65 3.77
N CYS A 74 -1.25 -7.38 3.33
CA CYS A 74 -1.10 -8.82 3.56
C CYS A 74 -0.91 -9.13 5.06
N ASP A 75 -0.17 -8.29 5.79
CA ASP A 75 0.07 -8.42 7.23
C ASP A 75 -1.22 -8.52 8.05
N ARG A 76 -2.27 -7.81 7.63
CA ARG A 76 -3.58 -7.84 8.29
C ARG A 76 -4.32 -9.16 8.18
N HIS A 77 -3.95 -9.98 7.19
CA HIS A 77 -4.62 -11.24 6.87
C HIS A 77 -3.76 -12.45 7.26
N VAL A 78 -2.47 -12.24 7.54
CA VAL A 78 -1.56 -13.28 8.04
C VAL A 78 -1.56 -13.22 9.57
N ILE A 79 -2.26 -14.14 10.23
CA ILE A 79 -2.15 -14.31 11.68
C ILE A 79 -0.70 -14.71 11.99
N GLY A 80 0.03 -13.81 12.65
CA GLY A 80 1.49 -13.94 12.91
C GLY A 80 2.35 -12.86 12.26
N GLY A 81 1.77 -12.03 11.36
CA GLY A 81 2.44 -10.97 10.63
C GLY A 81 3.42 -11.51 9.57
N ALA A 82 3.53 -10.86 8.41
CA ALA A 82 4.61 -11.15 7.45
C ALA A 82 6.00 -10.67 7.93
N GLY A 83 6.13 -10.47 9.25
CA GLY A 83 7.40 -10.28 9.95
C GLY A 83 8.13 -11.59 10.21
N ASP A 84 7.51 -12.76 10.02
CA ASP A 84 8.23 -14.03 10.07
C ASP A 84 9.22 -14.10 8.90
N PRO A 85 10.55 -14.15 9.15
CA PRO A 85 11.57 -14.11 8.10
C PRO A 85 11.43 -15.23 7.08
N GLY A 86 10.82 -16.36 7.46
CA GLY A 86 10.47 -17.45 6.56
C GLY A 86 9.53 -16.99 5.44
N THR A 87 8.46 -16.28 5.79
CA THR A 87 7.47 -15.80 4.81
C THR A 87 8.06 -14.81 3.81
N ARG A 88 8.97 -13.93 4.24
CA ARG A 88 9.62 -12.93 3.37
C ARG A 88 10.43 -13.57 2.24
N SER A 89 11.12 -14.67 2.52
CA SER A 89 11.90 -15.38 1.50
C SER A 89 11.00 -16.03 0.43
N VAL A 90 9.87 -16.60 0.85
CA VAL A 90 8.90 -17.21 -0.06
C VAL A 90 8.16 -16.14 -0.87
N VAL A 91 7.80 -15.02 -0.24
CA VAL A 91 7.21 -13.86 -0.93
C VAL A 91 8.18 -13.29 -1.97
N ALA A 92 9.47 -13.19 -1.64
CA ALA A 92 10.49 -12.78 -2.59
C ALA A 92 10.57 -13.76 -3.78
N ALA A 93 10.54 -15.07 -3.53
CA ALA A 93 10.51 -16.10 -4.58
C ALA A 93 9.23 -16.04 -5.44
N LEU A 94 8.08 -15.66 -4.87
CA LEU A 94 6.83 -15.40 -5.58
C LEU A 94 6.90 -14.13 -6.46
N GLY A 95 7.88 -13.25 -6.22
CA GLY A 95 8.04 -11.97 -6.92
C GLY A 95 7.32 -10.81 -6.25
N GLY A 96 7.10 -10.87 -4.93
CA GLY A 96 6.63 -9.74 -4.12
C GLY A 96 5.23 -9.88 -3.54
N TYR A 97 4.90 -9.00 -2.60
CA TYR A 97 3.63 -9.01 -1.85
C TYR A 97 2.43 -8.75 -2.75
N ARG A 98 2.59 -7.89 -3.75
CA ARG A 98 1.52 -7.63 -4.74
C ARG A 98 1.12 -8.89 -5.50
N ARG A 99 2.09 -9.74 -5.83
CA ARG A 99 1.84 -10.99 -6.57
C ARG A 99 1.22 -12.04 -5.66
N LEU A 100 1.70 -12.16 -4.42
CA LEU A 100 1.06 -12.97 -3.39
C LEU A 100 -0.41 -12.58 -3.20
N TYR A 101 -0.70 -11.28 -3.10
CA TYR A 101 -2.07 -10.82 -2.92
C TYR A 101 -2.97 -11.29 -4.07
N ARG A 102 -2.55 -11.09 -5.32
CA ARG A 102 -3.38 -11.44 -6.48
C ARG A 102 -3.60 -12.95 -6.63
N LEU A 103 -2.60 -13.76 -6.29
CA LEU A 103 -2.66 -15.21 -6.50
C LEU A 103 -3.39 -15.94 -5.38
N CYS A 104 -3.24 -15.48 -4.14
CA CYS A 104 -3.68 -16.23 -2.97
C CYS A 104 -4.75 -15.48 -2.16
N LEU A 105 -4.51 -14.22 -1.78
CA LEU A 105 -5.42 -13.46 -0.91
C LEU A 105 -6.66 -12.96 -1.63
N GLY A 106 -6.51 -12.27 -2.76
CA GLY A 106 -7.60 -11.67 -3.51
C GLY A 106 -8.71 -12.68 -3.85
N PRO A 107 -8.37 -13.82 -4.47
CA PRO A 107 -9.36 -14.86 -4.75
C PRO A 107 -10.03 -15.45 -3.50
N ALA A 108 -9.27 -15.64 -2.41
CA ALA A 108 -9.83 -16.12 -1.14
C ALA A 108 -10.80 -15.09 -0.53
N LEU A 109 -10.42 -13.81 -0.55
CA LEU A 109 -11.22 -12.72 -0.03
C LEU A 109 -12.49 -12.50 -0.85
N ASP A 110 -12.41 -12.60 -2.19
CA ASP A 110 -13.58 -12.52 -3.06
C ASP A 110 -14.58 -13.66 -2.76
N ARG A 111 -14.09 -14.89 -2.61
CA ARG A 111 -14.94 -16.05 -2.21
C ARG A 111 -15.62 -15.83 -0.86
N LEU A 112 -14.90 -15.26 0.11
CA LEU A 112 -15.46 -14.93 1.42
C LEU A 112 -16.50 -13.82 1.34
N THR A 113 -16.33 -12.83 0.47
CA THR A 113 -17.35 -11.79 0.27
C THR A 113 -18.62 -12.32 -0.40
N CYS A 114 -18.54 -13.41 -1.16
CA CYS A 114 -19.70 -14.08 -1.75
C CYS A 114 -20.42 -15.04 -0.78
N SER A 115 -19.77 -15.48 0.31
CA SER A 115 -20.28 -16.56 1.17
C SER A 115 -21.25 -16.13 2.28
N GLY A 116 -21.74 -14.88 2.30
CA GLY A 116 -22.69 -14.39 3.31
C GLY A 116 -22.03 -13.95 4.63
N GLU A 117 -22.82 -13.32 5.52
CA GLU A 117 -22.41 -12.61 6.75
C GLU A 117 -21.48 -13.41 7.66
N THR A 118 -20.18 -13.25 7.42
CA THR A 118 -19.08 -13.73 8.25
C THR A 118 -18.47 -12.53 8.97
N THR A 119 -18.13 -12.70 10.25
CA THR A 119 -17.47 -11.63 11.02
C THR A 119 -16.10 -11.34 10.41
N ASN A 120 -15.56 -10.13 10.63
CA ASN A 120 -14.23 -9.78 10.12
C ASN A 120 -13.14 -10.77 10.58
N SER A 121 -13.28 -11.31 11.80
CA SER A 121 -12.39 -12.33 12.36
C SER A 121 -12.44 -13.64 11.57
N ASP A 122 -13.63 -14.07 11.15
CA ASP A 122 -13.78 -15.29 10.33
C ASP A 122 -13.13 -15.09 8.97
N LYS A 123 -13.36 -13.94 8.33
CA LYS A 123 -12.73 -13.60 7.04
C LYS A 123 -11.20 -13.61 7.12
N GLN A 124 -10.64 -13.07 8.20
CA GLN A 124 -9.19 -13.11 8.45
C GLN A 124 -8.69 -14.54 8.70
N GLY A 125 -9.41 -15.35 9.48
CA GLY A 125 -9.04 -16.75 9.72
C GLY A 125 -9.03 -17.58 8.44
N TRP A 126 -10.04 -17.41 7.58
CA TRP A 126 -10.09 -18.09 6.28
C TRP A 126 -9.03 -17.61 5.30
N ALA A 127 -8.78 -16.29 5.23
CA ALA A 127 -7.71 -15.74 4.42
C ALA A 127 -6.34 -16.29 4.87
N HIS A 128 -6.13 -16.39 6.18
CA HIS A 128 -4.92 -16.99 6.77
C HIS A 128 -4.75 -18.47 6.39
N LEU A 129 -5.79 -19.29 6.56
CA LEU A 129 -5.73 -20.71 6.19
C LEU A 129 -5.47 -20.91 4.70
N SER A 130 -6.14 -20.12 3.85
CA SER A 130 -5.95 -20.17 2.39
C SER A 130 -4.53 -19.77 2.00
N LEU A 131 -3.97 -18.75 2.66
CA LEU A 131 -2.58 -18.33 2.48
C LEU A 131 -1.59 -19.40 2.91
N SER A 132 -1.76 -19.95 4.12
CA SER A 132 -0.88 -20.98 4.67
C SER A 132 -0.83 -22.21 3.76
N LEU A 133 -1.99 -22.67 3.28
CA LEU A 133 -2.07 -23.75 2.30
C LEU A 133 -1.35 -23.38 0.99
N SER A 134 -1.62 -22.19 0.43
CA SER A 134 -1.01 -21.75 -0.83
C SER A 134 0.51 -21.64 -0.71
N LEU A 135 1.02 -21.16 0.42
CA LEU A 135 2.45 -21.02 0.69
C LEU A 135 3.15 -22.37 0.88
N SER A 136 2.49 -23.31 1.57
CA SER A 136 2.94 -24.69 1.70
C SER A 136 3.05 -25.36 0.33
N LEU A 137 2.01 -25.25 -0.51
CA LEU A 137 1.99 -25.80 -1.86
C LEU A 137 3.04 -25.16 -2.78
N PHE A 138 3.22 -23.83 -2.68
CA PHE A 138 4.26 -23.14 -3.42
C PHE A 138 5.67 -23.57 -2.97
N SER A 139 5.87 -23.79 -1.67
CA SER A 139 7.15 -24.30 -1.16
C SER A 139 7.45 -25.70 -1.68
N ILE A 140 6.44 -26.60 -1.66
CA ILE A 140 6.55 -27.95 -2.27
C ILE A 140 6.92 -27.86 -3.75
N ASP A 141 6.20 -27.01 -4.49
CA ASP A 141 6.44 -26.75 -5.91
C ASP A 141 7.84 -26.17 -6.19
N CYS A 142 8.38 -25.34 -5.28
CA CYS A 142 9.76 -24.88 -5.36
C CYS A 142 10.77 -26.01 -5.15
N TYR A 143 10.55 -26.89 -4.17
CA TYR A 143 11.41 -28.05 -3.93
C TYR A 143 11.37 -29.05 -5.10
N GLU A 144 10.19 -29.35 -5.66
CA GLU A 144 10.06 -30.22 -6.83
C GLU A 144 10.81 -29.68 -8.05
N ARG A 145 10.88 -28.35 -8.22
CA ARG A 145 11.69 -27.72 -9.28
C ARG A 145 13.19 -27.81 -9.04
N LEU A 146 13.64 -27.78 -7.78
CA LEU A 146 15.05 -27.94 -7.43
C LEU A 146 15.54 -29.38 -7.66
N GLU A 147 14.65 -30.38 -7.57
CA GLU A 147 14.97 -31.80 -7.79
C GLU A 147 14.91 -32.25 -9.27
N GLY A 148 14.64 -31.32 -10.20
CA GLY A 148 15.10 -31.48 -11.58
C GLY A 148 14.44 -32.58 -12.42
N LYS A 149 13.13 -32.84 -12.28
CA LYS A 149 12.34 -33.58 -13.29
C LYS A 149 10.84 -33.55 -12.99
N GLN A 150 10.12 -32.52 -13.44
CA GLN A 150 8.73 -32.55 -13.96
C GLN A 150 8.09 -31.16 -13.89
N ARG A 151 7.13 -30.91 -14.79
CA ARG A 151 6.24 -29.75 -14.68
C ARG A 151 5.32 -29.97 -13.46
N PRO A 152 5.22 -29.00 -12.54
CA PRO A 152 4.33 -29.14 -11.39
C PRO A 152 2.87 -29.04 -11.84
N ALA A 153 2.19 -30.18 -11.83
CA ALA A 153 0.75 -30.29 -12.12
C ALA A 153 -0.13 -29.85 -10.94
N SER A 154 0.48 -29.67 -9.77
CA SER A 154 -0.16 -29.53 -8.46
C SER A 154 -0.79 -28.17 -8.19
N LEU A 155 -0.44 -27.10 -8.91
CA LEU A 155 -1.02 -25.75 -8.68
C LEU A 155 -2.18 -25.39 -9.62
N LEU A 156 -2.56 -26.30 -10.53
CA LEU A 156 -3.65 -26.04 -11.49
C LEU A 156 -5.02 -25.88 -10.81
N PHE A 157 -5.18 -26.32 -9.56
CA PHE A 157 -6.45 -26.22 -8.83
C PHE A 157 -6.65 -24.87 -8.15
N LEU A 158 -5.58 -24.16 -7.79
CA LEU A 158 -5.70 -22.82 -7.17
C LEU A 158 -6.10 -21.76 -8.19
N CYS A 159 -5.65 -21.92 -9.44
CA CYS A 159 -5.96 -20.99 -10.54
C CYS A 159 -7.30 -21.27 -11.23
N LYS A 160 -7.97 -22.38 -10.91
CA LYS A 160 -9.28 -22.72 -11.48
C LYS A 160 -10.36 -22.56 -10.41
N PRO A 161 -11.49 -21.89 -10.71
CA PRO A 161 -12.65 -21.95 -9.82
C PRO A 161 -13.10 -23.41 -9.75
N VAL A 162 -12.99 -24.01 -8.57
CA VAL A 162 -13.54 -25.34 -8.29
C VAL A 162 -15.05 -25.13 -8.16
N ASN A 163 -15.79 -25.42 -9.23
CA ASN A 163 -17.25 -25.53 -9.17
C ASN A 163 -17.56 -26.76 -8.33
N VAL A 164 -17.99 -26.55 -7.09
CA VAL A 164 -18.65 -27.58 -6.29
C VAL A 164 -20.14 -27.48 -6.64
N ALA A 165 -20.59 -28.38 -7.51
CA ALA A 165 -21.99 -28.60 -7.85
C ALA A 165 -22.55 -29.75 -7.01
#